data_AF-A0A0G4AMX9-F1
#
_entry.id   AF-A0A0G4AMX9-F1
#
_cell.length_a   1.000
_cell.length_b   1.000
_cell.length_c   1.000
_cell.angle_alpha   90.00
_cell.angle_beta   90.00
_cell.angle_gamma   90.00
#
_symmetry.space_group_name_H-M   'P 1'
#
loop_
_entity.id
_entity.type
_entity.pdbx_description
1 polymer ?
#
loop_
_entity_poly.entity_id
_entity_poly.type
_entity_poly.pdbx_seq_one_letter_code
_entity_poly.pdbx_strand_id
1 'polypeptide(L)'
;MATWRRALSNLRRTLNSTAILHRSTSSASPIPNLSPQYGWVSRFSTTNTTAQTIAVDLSNEESKRRLVNSILYRSKQRGFLELDLVLGKWVEEHVHSMDENGIKFLLHVLDLENPDLWKWLTGQEQPPETVNNNPVFTAVWDRVRNNLNRHTSPETRATPGQPWVRGWDDFKKGRDSPITGNQ
;
A
#
# COMPACT_ATOMS: atom_id res chain seq x y z
N MET A 1 45.47 18.96 -5.14
CA MET A 1 44.97 20.19 -5.77
C MET A 1 43.49 20.38 -5.42
N ALA A 2 43.17 21.58 -4.91
CA ALA A 2 41.87 22.27 -4.82
C ALA A 2 40.62 21.55 -4.28
N THR A 3 40.29 21.92 -3.04
CA THR A 3 39.02 21.90 -2.32
C THR A 3 38.02 22.95 -2.83
N TRP A 4 36.69 22.69 -2.80
CA TRP A 4 35.63 23.71 -2.60
C TRP A 4 34.38 23.01 -2.02
N ARG A 5 34.15 23.00 -0.70
CA ARG A 5 33.57 24.01 0.21
C ARG A 5 32.03 24.14 0.14
N ARG A 6 31.43 23.82 1.29
CA ARG A 6 30.04 24.01 1.74
C ARG A 6 29.56 25.46 1.61
N ALA A 7 28.25 25.66 1.44
CA ALA A 7 27.59 26.89 1.84
C ALA A 7 26.23 26.60 2.50
N LEU A 8 26.15 26.98 3.77
CA LEU A 8 24.95 27.21 4.56
C LEU A 8 24.41 28.61 4.22
N SER A 9 23.10 28.78 4.15
CA SER A 9 22.47 30.09 4.30
C SER A 9 21.39 30.03 5.38
N ASN A 10 21.81 30.43 6.58
CA ASN A 10 20.94 30.87 7.67
C ASN A 10 20.31 32.21 7.27
N LEU A 11 18.99 32.35 7.37
CA LEU A 11 18.36 33.67 7.43
C LEU A 11 18.02 34.00 8.90
N ARG A 12 18.70 35.02 9.42
CA ARG A 12 18.54 35.59 10.76
C ARG A 12 17.30 36.51 10.78
N ARG A 13 16.44 36.34 11.79
CA ARG A 13 16.27 37.22 12.96
C ARG A 13 15.62 38.58 12.66
N THR A 14 14.42 38.79 13.20
CA THR A 14 14.06 40.06 13.83
C THR A 14 13.45 39.79 15.20
N LEU A 15 14.10 40.37 16.21
CA LEU A 15 13.60 40.54 17.56
C LEU A 15 12.62 41.71 17.54
N ASN A 16 11.59 41.66 18.38
CA ASN A 16 11.09 42.85 19.07
C ASN A 16 10.69 42.43 20.49
N SER A 17 11.47 42.88 21.46
CA SER A 17 11.11 42.90 22.87
C SER A 17 10.85 44.35 23.26
N THR A 18 9.70 44.61 23.85
CA THR A 18 9.50 45.74 24.76
C THR A 18 8.77 45.22 25.99
N ALA A 19 9.40 45.43 27.14
CA ALA A 19 8.85 45.17 28.45
C ALA A 19 8.14 46.43 28.97
N ILE A 20 7.15 46.26 29.86
CA ILE A 20 7.10 46.78 31.25
C ILE A 20 5.63 46.95 31.75
N LEU A 21 5.42 46.36 32.93
CA LEU A 21 4.46 46.59 34.05
C LEU A 21 3.40 47.70 33.96
N HIS A 22 2.15 47.40 34.39
CA HIS A 22 1.55 47.87 35.67
C HIS A 22 0.04 47.51 35.81
N ARG A 23 -0.32 46.98 37.00
CA ARG A 23 -1.43 47.39 37.90
C ARG A 23 -2.92 47.31 37.45
N SER A 24 -3.61 46.35 38.08
CA SER A 24 -4.91 46.39 38.81
C SER A 24 -6.23 46.92 38.20
N THR A 25 -7.30 46.19 38.59
CA THR A 25 -8.69 46.60 38.93
C THR A 25 -9.79 46.72 37.85
N SER A 26 -10.74 45.76 37.96
CA SER A 26 -12.22 45.87 37.94
C SER A 26 -13.03 46.15 36.66
N SER A 27 -14.05 45.28 36.53
CA SER A 27 -15.45 45.51 36.09
C SER A 27 -15.86 45.30 34.61
N ALA A 28 -16.92 44.48 34.46
CA ALA A 28 -18.00 44.46 33.47
C ALA A 28 -17.62 44.53 31.97
N SER A 29 -17.99 43.61 31.07
CA SER A 29 -19.33 43.07 30.75
C SER A 29 -19.15 41.98 29.66
N PRO A 30 -20.07 41.01 29.45
CA PRO A 30 -19.97 40.07 28.33
C PRO A 30 -20.65 40.64 27.07
N ILE A 31 -19.90 40.79 25.98
CA ILE A 31 -20.44 41.03 24.63
C ILE A 31 -20.38 39.69 23.86
N PRO A 32 -21.46 39.24 23.20
CA PRO A 32 -21.45 38.01 22.42
C PRO A 32 -20.74 38.26 21.09
N ASN A 33 -19.56 37.68 20.92
CA ASN A 33 -18.90 37.65 19.61
C ASN A 33 -19.62 36.64 18.71
N LEU A 34 -20.43 37.17 17.78
CA LEU A 34 -20.76 36.50 16.52
C LEU A 34 -19.46 36.22 15.76
N SER A 35 -18.97 34.99 15.83
CA SER A 35 -17.98 34.50 14.88
C SER A 35 -18.69 34.12 13.57
N PRO A 36 -18.30 34.68 12.41
CA PRO A 36 -18.79 34.19 11.12
C PRO A 36 -18.11 32.85 10.83
N GLN A 37 -18.90 31.78 10.85
CA GLN A 37 -18.51 30.47 10.36
C GLN A 37 -18.26 30.54 8.85
N TYR A 38 -17.04 30.86 8.43
CA TYR A 38 -16.54 30.44 7.12
C TYR A 38 -16.01 29.01 7.23
N GLY A 39 -16.89 28.10 7.65
CA GLY A 39 -16.71 26.67 7.53
C GLY A 39 -17.21 26.24 6.15
N TRP A 40 -16.36 26.37 5.13
CA TRP A 40 -16.61 25.68 3.86
C TRP A 40 -16.25 24.19 4.03
N VAL A 41 -16.96 23.53 4.94
CA VAL A 41 -17.00 22.07 4.95
C VAL A 41 -17.88 21.69 3.76
N SER A 42 -17.25 21.16 2.72
CA SER A 42 -17.96 20.53 1.61
C SER A 42 -18.73 19.35 2.20
N ARG A 43 -20.00 19.59 2.50
CA ARG A 43 -20.94 18.59 2.99
C ARG A 43 -21.34 17.73 1.81
N PHE A 44 -20.51 16.76 1.46
CA PHE A 44 -20.98 15.61 0.69
C PHE A 44 -21.84 14.77 1.62
N SER A 45 -23.15 15.05 1.61
CA SER A 45 -24.15 14.17 2.18
C SER A 45 -24.25 12.93 1.30
N THR A 46 -23.66 11.83 1.73
CA THR A 46 -24.04 10.50 1.26
C THR A 46 -24.56 9.76 2.48
N THR A 47 -25.84 9.39 2.44
CA THR A 47 -26.54 8.65 3.49
C THR A 47 -25.87 7.31 3.76
N ASN A 48 -25.75 6.99 5.04
CA ASN A 48 -25.01 5.86 5.61
C ASN A 48 -25.53 4.46 5.22
N THR A 49 -24.56 3.56 5.02
CA THR A 49 -24.51 2.16 5.50
C THR A 49 -25.44 1.11 4.89
N THR A 50 -24.87 0.38 3.93
CA THR A 50 -24.88 -1.09 3.88
C THR A 50 -23.51 -1.54 3.34
N ALA A 51 -22.98 -2.62 3.90
CA ALA A 51 -21.67 -3.26 3.63
C ALA A 51 -20.97 -2.85 2.32
N GLN A 52 -19.68 -2.51 2.41
CA GLN A 52 -18.71 -2.13 1.37
C GLN A 52 -18.76 -2.98 0.09
N THR A 53 -19.86 -2.90 -0.64
CA THR A 53 -20.03 -3.49 -1.93
C THR A 53 -19.65 -2.36 -2.86
N ILE A 54 -18.42 -2.41 -3.35
CA ILE A 54 -17.99 -1.48 -4.39
C ILE A 54 -18.94 -1.73 -5.56
N ALA A 55 -19.96 -0.88 -5.70
CA ALA A 55 -20.90 -0.94 -6.79
C ALA A 55 -20.10 -0.56 -8.03
N VAL A 56 -19.62 -1.59 -8.74
CA VAL A 56 -18.90 -1.45 -9.99
C VAL A 56 -19.92 -0.96 -11.01
N ASP A 57 -20.07 0.36 -11.10
CA ASP A 57 -20.90 1.02 -12.11
C ASP A 57 -20.10 1.15 -13.40
N LEU A 58 -20.34 0.23 -14.33
CA LEU A 58 -19.75 0.22 -15.67
C LEU A 58 -20.66 0.85 -16.72
N SER A 59 -21.83 1.39 -16.33
CA SER A 59 -22.78 1.99 -17.26
C SER A 59 -22.27 3.31 -17.87
N ASN A 60 -21.41 4.01 -17.13
CA ASN A 60 -20.83 5.28 -17.53
C ASN A 60 -19.33 5.14 -17.85
N GLU A 61 -18.95 5.52 -19.08
CA GLU A 61 -17.56 5.44 -19.56
C GLU A 61 -16.56 6.22 -18.69
N GLU A 62 -16.98 7.36 -18.14
CA GLU A 62 -16.14 8.17 -17.24
C GLU A 62 -15.94 7.46 -15.88
N SER A 63 -16.99 6.82 -15.34
CA SER A 63 -16.89 6.01 -14.12
C SER A 63 -15.95 4.82 -14.33
N LYS A 64 -16.08 4.13 -15.47
CA LYS A 64 -15.21 3.02 -15.87
C LYS A 64 -13.74 3.45 -15.95
N ARG A 65 -13.43 4.57 -16.60
CA ARG A 65 -12.05 5.09 -16.69
C ARG A 65 -11.46 5.38 -15.32
N ARG A 66 -12.22 6.02 -14.43
CA ARG A 66 -11.79 6.30 -13.05
C ARG A 66 -11.51 5.01 -12.28
N LEU A 67 -12.38 4.02 -12.42
CA LEU A 67 -12.21 2.71 -11.79
C LEU A 67 -10.93 2.02 -12.29
N VAL A 68 -10.74 1.92 -13.61
CA VAL A 68 -9.54 1.31 -14.21
C VAL A 68 -8.26 2.02 -13.75
N ASN A 69 -8.25 3.35 -13.76
CA ASN A 69 -7.11 4.12 -13.27
C ASN A 69 -6.84 3.87 -11.78
N SER A 70 -7.88 3.77 -10.96
CA SER A 70 -7.74 3.46 -9.53
C SER A 70 -7.16 2.06 -9.28
N ILE A 71 -7.55 1.07 -10.10
CA ILE A 71 -7.06 -0.31 -10.03
C ILE A 71 -5.59 -0.36 -10.45
N LEU A 72 -5.23 0.28 -11.57
CA LEU A 72 -3.85 0.36 -12.05
C LEU A 72 -2.93 1.06 -11.05
N TYR A 73 -3.42 2.10 -10.41
CA TYR A 73 -2.67 2.79 -9.36
C TYR A 73 -2.46 1.89 -8.13
N ARG A 74 -3.53 1.26 -7.63
CA ARG A 74 -3.47 0.35 -6.47
C ARG A 74 -2.67 -0.93 -6.73
N SER A 75 -2.53 -1.36 -7.98
CA SER A 75 -1.70 -2.53 -8.31
C SER A 75 -0.21 -2.21 -8.39
N LYS A 76 0.16 -0.93 -8.56
CA LYS A 76 1.56 -0.47 -8.71
C LYS A 76 2.13 0.25 -7.48
N GLN A 77 1.30 0.56 -6.47
CA GLN A 77 1.71 1.37 -5.31
C GLN A 77 1.48 0.65 -3.97
N ARG A 78 2.03 -0.57 -3.84
CA ARG A 78 1.89 -1.36 -2.62
C ARG A 78 3.10 -1.27 -1.69
N GLY A 79 4.21 -0.73 -2.19
CA GLY A 79 5.47 -0.64 -1.45
C GLY A 79 6.28 -1.94 -1.51
N PHE A 80 5.90 -2.87 -2.39
CA PHE A 80 6.65 -4.09 -2.64
C PHE A 80 6.88 -4.24 -4.14
N LEU A 81 8.07 -3.88 -4.59
CA LEU A 81 8.39 -3.68 -6.00
C LEU A 81 8.14 -4.94 -6.83
N GLU A 82 8.47 -6.10 -6.28
CA GLU A 82 8.31 -7.40 -6.91
C GLU A 82 6.83 -7.70 -7.18
N LEU A 83 5.99 -7.47 -6.18
CA LEU A 83 4.54 -7.63 -6.28
C LEU A 83 3.95 -6.61 -7.25
N ASP A 84 4.39 -5.36 -7.17
CA ASP A 84 3.94 -4.26 -8.04
C ASP A 84 4.27 -4.54 -9.53
N LEU A 85 5.42 -5.15 -9.82
CA LEU A 85 5.80 -5.54 -11.18
C LEU A 85 4.93 -6.69 -11.71
N VAL A 86 4.71 -7.72 -10.89
CA VAL A 86 3.92 -8.90 -11.28
C VAL A 86 2.45 -8.53 -11.47
N LEU A 87 1.83 -7.91 -10.47
CA LEU A 87 0.43 -7.52 -10.51
C LEU A 87 0.20 -6.37 -11.48
N GLY A 88 1.04 -5.34 -11.44
CA GLY A 88 0.91 -4.17 -12.31
C GLY A 88 0.89 -4.56 -13.79
N LYS A 89 1.82 -5.44 -14.21
CA LYS A 89 1.87 -5.93 -15.59
C LYS A 89 0.67 -6.80 -15.94
N TRP A 90 0.20 -7.64 -15.02
CA TRP A 90 -0.98 -8.49 -15.28
C TRP A 90 -2.26 -7.68 -15.41
N VAL A 91 -2.47 -6.72 -14.52
CA VAL A 91 -3.63 -5.83 -14.54
C VAL A 91 -3.64 -5.00 -15.83
N GLU A 92 -2.51 -4.43 -16.24
CA GLU A 92 -2.41 -3.61 -17.46
C GLU A 92 -2.83 -4.38 -18.72
N GLU A 93 -2.50 -5.67 -18.80
CA GLU A 93 -2.86 -6.55 -19.93
C GLU A 93 -4.34 -6.97 -19.91
N HIS A 94 -4.98 -7.09 -18.75
CA HIS A 94 -6.31 -7.71 -18.62
C HIS A 94 -7.44 -6.74 -18.23
N VAL A 95 -7.14 -5.58 -17.64
CA VAL A 95 -8.15 -4.66 -17.09
C VAL A 95 -9.10 -4.09 -18.16
N HIS A 96 -8.65 -4.00 -19.41
CA HIS A 96 -9.44 -3.47 -20.52
C HIS A 96 -10.43 -4.48 -21.10
N SER A 97 -10.17 -5.78 -20.96
CA SER A 97 -10.99 -6.87 -21.53
C SER A 97 -11.87 -7.58 -20.49
N MET A 98 -11.76 -7.22 -19.22
CA MET A 98 -12.43 -7.89 -18.11
C MET A 98 -13.89 -7.47 -17.96
N ASP A 99 -14.73 -8.42 -17.53
CA ASP A 99 -16.14 -8.21 -17.18
C ASP A 99 -16.30 -7.67 -15.76
N GLU A 100 -17.53 -7.30 -15.39
CA GLU A 100 -17.82 -6.71 -14.08
C GLU A 100 -17.45 -7.67 -12.93
N ASN A 101 -17.67 -8.98 -13.12
CA ASN A 101 -17.35 -9.97 -12.12
C ASN A 101 -15.85 -10.16 -11.99
N GLY A 102 -15.11 -10.22 -13.11
CA GLY A 102 -13.66 -10.21 -13.11
C GLY A 102 -13.08 -9.00 -12.37
N ILE A 103 -13.64 -7.81 -12.58
CA ILE A 103 -13.21 -6.61 -11.86
C ILE A 103 -13.46 -6.73 -10.36
N LYS A 104 -14.59 -7.29 -9.93
CA LYS A 104 -14.86 -7.56 -8.49
C LYS A 104 -13.85 -8.55 -7.91
N PHE A 105 -13.55 -9.62 -8.63
CA PHE A 105 -12.54 -10.60 -8.22
C PHE A 105 -11.14 -9.99 -8.12
N LEU A 106 -10.77 -9.14 -9.07
CA LEU A 106 -9.50 -8.41 -9.04
C LEU A 106 -9.45 -7.47 -7.83
N LEU A 107 -10.54 -6.76 -7.56
CA LEU A 107 -10.60 -5.85 -6.43
C LEU A 107 -10.46 -6.57 -5.10
N HIS A 108 -11.07 -7.75 -4.98
CA HIS A 108 -10.88 -8.63 -3.83
C HIS A 108 -9.42 -9.07 -3.67
N VAL A 109 -8.72 -9.44 -4.76
CA VAL A 109 -7.28 -9.77 -4.69
C VAL A 109 -6.45 -8.57 -4.26
N LEU A 110 -6.80 -7.37 -4.74
CA LEU A 110 -6.11 -6.13 -4.39
C LEU A 110 -6.36 -5.71 -2.93
N ASP A 111 -7.41 -6.17 -2.27
CA ASP A 111 -7.69 -5.83 -0.86
C ASP A 111 -6.91 -6.72 0.13
N LEU A 112 -6.28 -7.79 -0.36
CA LEU A 112 -5.47 -8.71 0.46
C LEU A 112 -4.18 -8.04 0.94
N GLU A 113 -3.69 -8.50 2.10
CA GLU A 113 -2.42 -8.05 2.65
C GLU A 113 -1.23 -8.45 1.76
N ASN A 114 -0.35 -7.50 1.50
CA ASN A 114 0.82 -7.68 0.63
C ASN A 114 1.76 -8.84 1.03
N PRO A 115 2.16 -9.02 2.32
CA PRO A 115 3.06 -10.10 2.68
C PRO A 115 2.45 -11.48 2.44
N ASP A 116 1.17 -11.65 2.81
CA ASP A 116 0.46 -12.92 2.64
C ASP A 116 0.21 -13.22 1.17
N LEU A 117 -0.23 -12.22 0.40
CA LEU A 117 -0.41 -12.35 -1.04
C LEU A 117 0.88 -12.81 -1.74
N TRP A 118 2.02 -12.26 -1.35
CA TRP A 118 3.30 -12.66 -1.91
C TRP A 118 3.71 -14.09 -1.53
N LYS A 119 3.51 -14.50 -0.27
CA LYS A 119 3.78 -15.87 0.18
C LYS A 119 2.96 -16.89 -0.61
N TRP A 120 1.70 -16.59 -0.87
CA TRP A 120 0.83 -17.47 -1.66
C TRP A 120 1.24 -17.51 -3.13
N LEU A 121 1.56 -16.36 -3.74
CA LEU A 121 2.02 -16.28 -5.14
C LEU A 121 3.32 -17.05 -5.37
N THR A 122 4.20 -17.06 -4.37
CA THR A 122 5.52 -17.71 -4.45
C THR A 122 5.50 -19.17 -3.99
N GLY A 123 4.38 -19.66 -3.47
CA GLY A 123 4.23 -21.04 -2.99
C GLY A 123 4.91 -21.32 -1.66
N GLN A 124 5.21 -20.29 -0.86
CA GLN A 124 5.74 -20.43 0.49
C GLN A 124 4.65 -20.94 1.45
N GLU A 125 3.43 -20.43 1.32
CA GLU A 125 2.27 -20.86 2.12
C GLU A 125 1.10 -21.22 1.19
N GLN A 126 0.19 -22.08 1.67
CA GLN A 126 -1.03 -22.39 0.93
C GLN A 126 -2.04 -21.25 1.08
N PRO A 127 -2.62 -20.75 -0.03
CA PRO A 127 -3.67 -19.74 0.06
C PRO A 127 -4.93 -20.32 0.73
N PRO A 128 -5.67 -19.50 1.49
CA PRO A 128 -7.01 -19.86 1.96
C PRO A 128 -7.94 -20.20 0.78
N GLU A 129 -8.92 -21.08 1.00
CA GLU A 129 -9.87 -21.52 -0.04
C GLU A 129 -10.61 -20.33 -0.70
N THR A 130 -10.89 -19.27 0.07
CA THR A 130 -11.53 -18.04 -0.43
C THR A 130 -10.71 -17.35 -1.52
N VAL A 131 -9.38 -17.36 -1.39
CA VAL A 131 -8.45 -16.76 -2.36
C VAL A 131 -8.20 -17.73 -3.50
N ASN A 132 -8.05 -19.03 -3.21
CA ASN A 132 -7.81 -20.05 -4.23
C ASN A 132 -8.97 -20.23 -5.22
N ASN A 133 -10.21 -20.02 -4.76
CA ASN A 133 -11.40 -20.06 -5.63
C ASN A 133 -11.51 -18.84 -6.56
N ASN A 134 -10.69 -17.81 -6.37
CA ASN A 134 -10.75 -16.59 -7.17
C ASN A 134 -10.00 -16.79 -8.52
N PRO A 135 -10.69 -16.63 -9.67
CA PRO A 135 -10.08 -16.88 -10.98
C PRO A 135 -8.93 -15.92 -11.30
N VAL A 136 -8.99 -14.67 -10.81
CA VAL A 136 -7.94 -13.66 -11.00
C VAL A 136 -6.67 -14.06 -10.25
N PHE A 137 -6.81 -14.55 -9.02
CA PHE A 137 -5.67 -15.03 -8.25
C PHE A 137 -4.97 -16.19 -8.95
N THR A 138 -5.74 -17.21 -9.38
CA THR A 138 -5.20 -18.37 -10.10
C THR A 138 -4.47 -17.97 -11.38
N ALA A 139 -5.03 -17.03 -12.15
CA ALA A 139 -4.40 -16.54 -13.37
C ALA A 139 -3.06 -15.82 -13.12
N VAL A 140 -2.99 -14.99 -12.06
CA VAL A 140 -1.73 -14.33 -11.66
C VAL A 140 -0.73 -15.37 -11.17
N TRP A 141 -1.15 -16.31 -10.34
CA TRP A 141 -0.32 -17.38 -9.81
C TRP A 141 0.26 -18.26 -10.93
N ASP A 142 -0.54 -18.63 -11.92
CA ASP A 142 -0.09 -19.37 -13.10
C ASP A 142 0.95 -18.58 -13.90
N ARG A 143 0.77 -17.27 -14.05
CA ARG A 143 1.78 -16.42 -14.69
C ARG A 143 3.11 -16.45 -13.94
N VAL A 144 3.09 -16.33 -12.62
CA VAL A 144 4.29 -16.37 -11.78
C VAL A 144 4.98 -17.74 -11.90
N ARG A 145 4.21 -18.83 -11.78
CA ARG A 145 4.73 -20.19 -11.90
C ARG A 145 5.32 -20.46 -13.28
N ASN A 146 4.68 -20.00 -14.35
CA ASN A 146 5.20 -20.12 -15.71
C ASN A 146 6.48 -19.29 -15.92
N ASN A 147 6.56 -18.10 -15.32
CA ASN A 147 7.78 -17.29 -15.36
C ASN A 147 8.94 -18.01 -14.64
N LEU A 148 8.69 -18.56 -13.45
CA LEU A 148 9.66 -19.33 -12.69
C LEU A 148 10.14 -20.56 -13.46
N ASN A 149 9.22 -21.27 -14.12
CA ASN A 149 9.53 -22.43 -14.96
C ASN A 149 10.43 -22.11 -16.16
N ARG A 150 10.30 -20.91 -16.74
CA ARG A 150 11.09 -20.48 -17.89
C ARG A 150 12.48 -19.98 -17.53
N HIS A 151 12.63 -19.36 -16.36
CA HIS A 151 13.85 -18.63 -16.02
C HIS A 151 14.69 -19.26 -14.90
N THR A 152 14.20 -20.31 -14.23
CA THR A 152 14.88 -20.92 -13.08
C THR A 152 14.90 -22.44 -13.17
N SER A 153 16.05 -23.06 -12.95
CA SER A 153 16.19 -24.53 -12.82
C SER A 153 15.46 -25.03 -11.56
N PRO A 154 14.93 -26.27 -11.54
CA PRO A 154 14.22 -26.79 -10.37
C PRO A 154 15.07 -26.87 -9.10
N GLU A 155 16.37 -27.15 -9.24
CA GLU A 155 17.32 -27.34 -8.14
C GLU A 155 17.58 -26.07 -7.32
N THR A 156 17.46 -24.89 -7.94
CA THR A 156 17.72 -23.59 -7.30
C THR A 156 16.48 -23.01 -6.61
N ARG A 157 15.33 -23.70 -6.69
CA ARG A 157 14.07 -23.19 -6.13
C ARG A 157 13.99 -23.44 -4.63
N ALA A 158 13.34 -22.51 -3.93
CA ALA A 158 12.97 -22.73 -2.54
C ALA A 158 12.01 -23.93 -2.43
N THR A 159 12.20 -24.75 -1.40
CA THR A 159 11.28 -25.85 -1.10
C THR A 159 9.90 -25.27 -0.75
N PRO A 160 8.80 -25.77 -1.33
CA PRO A 160 7.46 -25.34 -0.96
C PRO A 160 7.25 -25.49 0.56
N GLY A 161 6.64 -24.50 1.19
CA GLY A 161 6.42 -24.52 2.65
C GLY A 161 7.59 -24.01 3.51
N GLN A 162 8.72 -23.60 2.92
CA GLN A 162 9.85 -23.05 3.66
C GLN A 162 10.01 -21.54 3.41
N PRO A 163 10.36 -20.74 4.43
CA PRO A 163 10.63 -19.32 4.26
C PRO A 163 11.89 -19.10 3.42
N TRP A 164 11.94 -17.97 2.71
CA TRP A 164 13.03 -17.63 1.79
C TRP A 164 14.38 -17.40 2.46
N VAL A 165 14.39 -16.98 3.72
CA VAL A 165 15.63 -16.68 4.42
C VAL A 165 16.02 -17.86 5.30
N ARG A 166 16.87 -18.74 4.74
CA ARG A 166 17.59 -19.76 5.50
C ARG A 166 18.51 -19.02 6.49
N GLY A 167 18.14 -18.99 7.78
CA GLY A 167 18.91 -18.28 8.81
C GLY A 167 18.19 -17.14 9.53
N TRP A 168 17.12 -16.57 8.97
CA TRP A 168 16.43 -15.46 9.64
C TRP A 168 15.58 -15.93 10.81
N ASP A 169 15.11 -17.17 10.86
CA ASP A 169 14.42 -17.72 12.05
C ASP A 169 15.36 -18.52 12.97
N ASP A 170 16.65 -18.61 12.63
CA ASP A 170 17.63 -19.42 13.38
C ASP A 170 17.99 -18.79 14.73
N PHE A 171 17.64 -17.53 15.00
CA PHE A 171 17.79 -16.92 16.32
C PHE A 171 16.90 -17.56 17.40
N LYS A 172 15.91 -18.39 17.01
CA LYS A 172 15.11 -19.20 17.95
C LYS A 172 15.61 -20.63 18.10
N LYS A 173 16.65 -21.04 17.37
CA LYS A 173 17.16 -22.41 17.40
C LYS A 173 18.23 -22.54 18.48
N GLY A 174 17.79 -22.87 19.69
CA GLY A 174 18.67 -23.17 20.83
C GLY A 174 19.44 -24.49 20.63
N ARG A 175 20.69 -24.49 21.13
CA ARG A 175 21.65 -25.59 21.38
C ARG A 175 22.04 -26.57 20.25
N ASP A 176 21.25 -26.73 19.18
CA ASP A 176 21.52 -27.75 18.14
C ASP A 176 21.63 -27.19 16.70
N SER A 177 22.12 -25.97 16.54
CA SER A 177 22.33 -25.37 15.21
C SER A 177 23.61 -25.89 14.54
N PRO A 178 23.58 -26.29 13.25
CA PRO A 178 24.79 -26.76 12.55
C PRO A 178 25.84 -25.65 12.45
N ILE A 179 27.08 -25.97 12.84
CA ILE A 179 28.27 -25.12 12.65
C ILE A 179 28.63 -25.16 11.16
N THR A 180 28.02 -24.34 10.32
CA THR A 180 28.51 -24.15 8.95
C THR A 180 28.38 -22.68 8.54
N GLY A 181 29.35 -21.87 8.95
CA GLY A 181 29.77 -20.71 8.18
C GLY A 181 30.91 -21.15 7.27
N ASN A 182 30.75 -21.00 5.95
CA ASN A 182 31.87 -21.18 5.02
C ASN A 182 32.86 -20.03 5.26
N GLN A 183 34.03 -20.37 5.81
CA GLN A 183 35.24 -19.52 5.74
C GLN A 183 35.99 -19.81 4.44
#